data_AF-A0A2D6XJV9-F1
#
_entry.id   AF-A0A2D6XJV9-F1
#
_cell.length_a   1.000
_cell.length_b   1.000
_cell.length_c   1.000
_cell.angle_alpha   90.00
_cell.angle_beta   90.00
_cell.angle_gamma   90.00
#
_symmetry.space_group_name_H-M   'P 1'
#
loop_
_entity.id
_entity.type
_entity.pdbx_description
1 polymer ?
#
loop_
_entity_poly.entity_id
_entity_poly.type
_entity_poly.pdbx_seq_one_letter_code
_entity_poly.pdbx_strand_id
1 'polypeptide(L)'
;MQGKTHYDATRSHSDATVDTDVIIEFAERKHQIREAELKVKRDAAKLRDDEAGILAMLSHAGVPRITVDTKYGSRTIGFIRNVFSSKKKGVSTEEVVAVLDELDLSDFHKESITLQSINAWLREQHEEGNEIPEPLTAVLNTEPSYRVGVTKS
;
A
#
# COMPACT_ATOMS: atom_id res chain seq x y z
N MET A 1 23.51 -15.51 37.76
CA MET A 1 22.97 -16.89 37.74
C MET A 1 22.17 -17.05 36.45
N GLN A 2 22.75 -17.70 35.44
CA GLN A 2 22.07 -18.00 34.17
C GLN A 2 21.77 -19.50 34.14
N GLY A 3 20.48 -19.84 34.07
CA GLY A 3 20.01 -21.22 33.95
C GLY A 3 20.31 -21.75 32.55
N LYS A 4 21.11 -22.82 32.48
CA LYS A 4 21.31 -23.61 31.27
C LYS A 4 20.09 -24.53 31.10
N THR A 5 19.35 -24.37 30.02
CA THR A 5 18.27 -25.28 29.64
C THR A 5 18.89 -26.58 29.10
N HIS A 6 18.75 -27.66 29.87
CA HIS A 6 19.05 -29.03 29.42
C HIS A 6 17.92 -29.50 28.50
N TYR A 7 18.25 -29.93 27.28
CA TYR A 7 17.32 -30.66 26.42
C TYR A 7 17.47 -32.16 26.71
N ASP A 8 16.40 -32.78 27.21
CA ASP A 8 16.32 -34.22 27.47
C ASP A 8 15.77 -34.91 26.22
N ALA A 9 16.57 -35.79 25.62
CA ALA A 9 16.27 -36.47 24.37
C ALA A 9 15.77 -37.89 24.66
N THR A 10 14.45 -38.07 24.76
CA THR A 10 13.84 -39.40 24.75
C THR A 10 13.97 -40.04 23.37
N ARG A 11 14.81 -41.09 23.31
CA ARG A 11 15.10 -41.94 22.14
C ARG A 11 13.86 -42.65 21.58
N SER A 12 13.72 -42.63 20.26
CA SER A 12 13.19 -43.74 19.46
C SER A 12 13.90 -43.77 18.10
N HIS A 13 14.18 -44.96 17.59
CA HIS A 13 15.19 -45.28 16.57
C HIS A 13 14.91 -44.71 15.18
N SER A 14 15.82 -43.85 14.71
CA SER A 14 16.47 -43.96 13.40
C SER A 14 17.83 -43.26 13.50
N ASP A 15 18.87 -43.85 12.93
CA ASP A 15 20.26 -43.34 12.95
C ASP A 15 20.41 -42.15 11.98
N ALA A 16 19.52 -41.17 12.10
CA ALA A 16 19.65 -39.88 11.45
C ALA A 16 20.63 -39.06 12.29
N THR A 17 21.90 -39.06 11.89
CA THR A 17 22.84 -38.04 12.34
C THR A 17 22.27 -36.69 11.88
N VAL A 18 21.65 -35.99 12.83
CA VAL A 18 21.13 -34.64 12.59
C VAL A 18 22.34 -33.74 12.42
N ASP A 19 22.49 -33.18 11.22
CA ASP A 19 23.53 -32.20 10.94
C ASP A 19 23.20 -30.90 11.70
N THR A 20 23.88 -30.71 12.84
CA THR A 20 23.68 -29.57 13.71
C THR A 20 24.09 -28.26 13.06
N ASP A 21 25.03 -28.28 12.12
CA ASP A 21 25.49 -27.07 11.44
C ASP A 21 24.39 -26.55 10.50
N VAL A 22 23.68 -27.45 9.81
CA VAL A 22 22.51 -27.10 9.00
C VAL A 22 21.38 -26.51 9.86
N ILE A 23 21.16 -27.04 11.07
CA ILE A 23 20.16 -26.50 12.01
C ILE A 23 20.55 -25.10 12.50
N ILE A 24 21.81 -24.90 12.85
CA ILE A 24 22.35 -23.59 13.27
C ILE A 24 22.19 -22.59 12.13
N GLU A 25 22.62 -22.95 10.92
CA GLU A 25 22.52 -22.08 9.75
C GLU A 25 21.05 -21.74 9.43
N PHE A 26 20.14 -22.71 9.54
CA PHE A 26 18.71 -22.46 9.38
C PHE A 26 18.17 -21.47 10.41
N ALA A 27 18.54 -21.64 11.68
CA ALA A 27 18.11 -20.74 12.76
C ALA A 27 18.65 -19.32 12.55
N GLU A 28 19.91 -19.19 12.15
CA GLU A 28 20.54 -17.90 11.83
C GLU A 28 19.87 -17.22 10.64
N ARG A 29 19.60 -17.95 9.54
CA ARG A 29 18.86 -17.43 8.39
C ARG A 29 17.45 -16.98 8.76
N LYS A 30 16.74 -17.75 9.60
CA LYS A 30 15.42 -17.35 10.13
C LYS A 30 15.50 -16.07 10.96
N HIS A 31 16.54 -15.90 11.76
CA HIS A 31 16.76 -14.67 12.51
C HIS A 31 17.04 -13.48 11.59
N GLN A 32 17.92 -13.64 10.59
CA GLN A 32 18.23 -12.60 9.59
C GLN A 32 16.98 -12.14 8.82
N ILE A 33 16.11 -13.07 8.41
CA ILE A 33 14.84 -12.76 7.75
C ILE A 33 13.97 -11.89 8.67
N ARG A 34 13.84 -12.29 9.95
CA ARG A 34 13.03 -11.54 10.92
C ARG A 34 13.57 -10.12 11.15
N GLU A 35 14.89 -9.97 11.25
CA GLU A 35 15.51 -8.65 11.37
C GLU A 35 15.29 -7.78 10.13
N ALA A 36 15.39 -8.37 8.93
CA ALA A 36 15.08 -7.68 7.68
C ALA A 36 13.61 -7.25 7.61
N GLU A 37 12.67 -8.10 8.01
CA GLU A 37 11.23 -7.76 8.07
C GLU A 37 10.96 -6.62 9.06
N LEU A 38 11.61 -6.64 10.23
CA LEU A 38 11.50 -5.55 11.20
C LEU A 38 12.05 -4.24 10.65
N LYS A 39 13.19 -4.30 9.94
CA LYS A 39 13.77 -3.14 9.29
C LYS A 39 12.84 -2.58 8.20
N VAL A 40 12.30 -3.43 7.33
CA VAL A 40 11.33 -3.02 6.30
C VAL A 40 10.12 -2.34 6.92
N LYS A 41 9.58 -2.89 8.02
CA LYS A 41 8.45 -2.28 8.74
C LYS A 41 8.80 -0.89 9.31
N ARG A 42 9.99 -0.74 9.91
CA ARG A 42 10.46 0.55 10.44
C ARG A 42 10.68 1.58 9.33
N ASP A 43 11.35 1.19 8.25
CA ASP A 43 11.61 2.06 7.11
C ASP A 43 10.30 2.47 6.43
N ALA A 44 9.34 1.56 6.29
CA ALA A 44 8.01 1.86 5.75
C ALA A 44 7.20 2.82 6.63
N ALA A 45 7.29 2.69 7.96
CA ALA A 45 6.67 3.63 8.88
C ALA A 45 7.28 5.02 8.74
N LYS A 46 8.61 5.11 8.72
CA LYS A 46 9.33 6.36 8.53
C LYS A 46 9.00 7.03 7.19
N LEU A 47 8.88 6.26 6.11
CA LEU A 47 8.47 6.80 4.80
C LEU A 47 7.09 7.45 4.86
N ARG A 48 6.12 6.83 5.56
CA ARG A 48 4.78 7.43 5.72
C ARG A 48 4.82 8.73 6.52
N ASP A 49 5.65 8.80 7.55
CA ASP A 49 5.83 10.03 8.34
C ASP A 49 6.47 11.13 7.48
N ASP A 50 7.49 10.78 6.69
CA ASP A 50 8.19 11.71 5.81
C ASP A 50 7.29 12.16 4.63
N GLU A 51 6.37 11.30 4.15
CA GLU A 51 5.43 11.60 3.06
C GLU A 51 4.59 12.85 3.33
N ALA A 52 3.97 12.94 4.53
CA ALA A 52 3.14 14.08 4.90
C ALA A 52 3.95 15.39 4.92
N GLY A 53 5.20 15.34 5.42
CA GLY A 53 6.12 16.47 5.43
C GLY A 53 6.49 16.93 4.02
N ILE A 54 6.82 15.99 3.12
CA ILE A 54 7.16 16.29 1.73
C ILE A 54 5.97 16.88 0.97
N LEU A 55 4.76 16.35 1.18
CA LEU A 55 3.54 16.91 0.57
C LEU A 55 3.31 18.36 1.01
N ALA A 56 3.46 18.64 2.30
CA ALA A 56 3.33 19.99 2.84
C ALA A 56 4.39 20.94 2.25
N MET A 57 5.65 20.48 2.13
CA MET A 57 6.74 21.26 1.55
C MET A 57 6.48 21.60 0.08
N LEU A 58 6.12 20.60 -0.73
CA LEU A 58 5.82 20.80 -2.15
C LEU A 58 4.60 21.70 -2.36
N SER A 59 3.58 21.55 -1.51
CA SER A 59 2.34 22.34 -1.57
C SER A 59 2.62 23.80 -1.20
N HIS A 60 3.36 24.04 -0.12
CA HIS A 60 3.76 25.38 0.31
C HIS A 60 4.64 26.08 -0.73
N ALA A 61 5.53 25.33 -1.39
CA ALA A 61 6.36 25.85 -2.46
C ALA A 61 5.61 26.08 -3.79
N GLY A 62 4.38 25.59 -3.93
CA GLY A 62 3.62 25.62 -5.19
C GLY A 62 4.26 24.76 -6.29
N VAL A 63 5.10 23.79 -5.93
CA VAL A 63 5.88 22.97 -6.87
C VAL A 63 5.24 21.59 -6.96
N PRO A 64 4.74 21.16 -8.14
CA PRO A 64 4.08 19.85 -8.25
C PRO A 64 5.05 18.66 -8.21
N ARG A 65 6.32 18.88 -8.59
CA ARG A 65 7.38 17.87 -8.57
C ARG A 65 8.77 18.51 -8.48
N ILE A 66 9.72 17.83 -7.86
CA ILE A 66 11.12 18.22 -7.75
C ILE A 66 12.02 17.05 -8.18
N THR A 67 13.09 17.32 -8.90
CA THR A 67 14.11 16.33 -9.23
C THR A 67 15.30 16.50 -8.29
N VAL A 68 15.75 15.41 -7.67
CA VAL A 68 16.87 15.39 -6.73
C VAL A 68 17.85 14.28 -7.06
N ASP A 69 19.13 14.54 -6.87
CA ASP A 69 20.17 13.52 -6.99
C ASP A 69 20.28 12.71 -5.71
N THR A 70 20.25 11.40 -5.86
CA THR A 70 20.44 10.44 -4.75
C THR A 70 21.67 9.59 -5.01
N LYS A 71 22.11 8.84 -3.99
CA LYS A 71 23.16 7.81 -4.18
C LYS A 71 22.78 6.70 -5.17
N TYR A 72 21.51 6.63 -5.59
CA TYR A 72 20.98 5.69 -6.57
C TYR A 72 20.66 6.35 -7.94
N GLY A 73 21.16 7.57 -8.16
CA GLY A 73 20.91 8.40 -9.34
C GLY A 73 19.77 9.41 -9.14
N SER A 74 19.49 10.17 -10.20
CA SER A 74 18.43 11.18 -10.22
C SER A 74 17.05 10.56 -9.99
N ARG A 75 16.25 11.22 -9.15
CA ARG A 75 14.88 10.83 -8.83
C ARG A 75 13.97 12.03 -8.86
N THR A 76 12.81 11.88 -9.49
CA THR A 76 11.74 12.88 -9.45
C THR A 76 10.77 12.52 -8.34
N ILE A 77 10.59 13.44 -7.39
CA ILE A 77 9.65 13.36 -6.27
C ILE A 77 8.48 14.29 -6.57
N GLY A 78 7.25 13.84 -6.44
CA GLY A 78 6.10 14.72 -6.69
C GLY A 78 4.79 14.21 -6.14
N PHE A 79 3.74 15.00 -6.33
CA PHE A 79 2.39 14.58 -6.00
C PHE A 79 1.92 13.48 -6.95
N ILE A 80 1.60 12.31 -6.40
CA ILE A 80 0.69 11.37 -7.04
C ILE A 80 -0.68 11.62 -6.46
N ARG A 81 -1.56 12.17 -7.28
CA ARG A 81 -2.98 12.25 -6.96
C ARG A 81 -3.59 10.86 -7.14
N ASN A 82 -4.14 10.32 -6.05
CA ASN A 82 -4.95 9.12 -6.06
C ASN A 82 -6.38 9.51 -5.72
N VAL A 83 -7.27 9.36 -6.69
CA VAL A 83 -8.70 9.36 -6.40
C VAL A 83 -9.04 7.98 -5.87
N PHE A 84 -9.33 7.90 -4.58
CA PHE A 84 -9.91 6.70 -3.99
C PHE A 84 -11.38 6.95 -3.81
N SER A 85 -12.20 6.14 -4.48
CA SER A 85 -13.58 5.96 -4.09
C SER A 85 -13.66 4.98 -2.94
N SER A 86 -14.33 5.40 -1.88
CA SER A 86 -14.88 4.51 -0.88
C SER A 86 -16.36 4.80 -0.75
N LYS A 87 -17.15 3.75 -0.50
CA LYS A 87 -18.56 3.92 -0.21
C LYS A 87 -18.74 4.80 1.03
N LYS A 88 -19.65 5.77 0.98
CA LYS A 88 -19.95 6.61 2.14
C LYS A 88 -20.51 5.78 3.30
N LYS A 89 -20.26 6.26 4.52
CA LYS A 89 -20.79 5.63 5.73
C LYS A 89 -22.32 5.65 5.69
N GLY A 90 -22.95 4.48 5.81
CA GLY A 90 -24.40 4.34 5.81
C GLY A 90 -25.02 4.03 4.45
N VAL A 91 -24.24 4.08 3.36
CA VAL A 91 -24.71 3.70 2.02
C VAL A 91 -24.56 2.19 1.83
N SER A 92 -25.58 1.54 1.28
CA SER A 92 -25.59 0.11 0.95
C SER A 92 -24.86 -0.16 -0.37
N THR A 93 -24.54 -1.43 -0.61
CA THR A 93 -23.87 -1.82 -1.87
C THR A 93 -24.84 -1.67 -3.04
N GLU A 94 -26.12 -1.94 -2.79
CA GLU A 94 -27.24 -1.85 -3.71
C GLU A 94 -27.50 -0.40 -4.14
N GLU A 95 -27.35 0.57 -3.23
CA GLU A 95 -27.44 1.99 -3.55
C GLU A 95 -26.32 2.44 -4.50
N VAL A 96 -25.10 1.93 -4.32
CA VAL A 96 -23.99 2.21 -5.25
C VAL A 96 -24.27 1.61 -6.62
N VAL A 97 -24.77 0.38 -6.68
CA VAL A 97 -25.14 -0.30 -7.93
C VAL A 97 -26.23 0.46 -8.67
N ALA A 98 -27.29 0.89 -7.98
CA ALA A 98 -28.38 1.64 -8.58
C ALA A 98 -27.89 2.94 -9.23
N VAL A 99 -26.99 3.67 -8.57
CA VAL A 99 -26.37 4.88 -9.13
C VAL A 99 -25.47 4.57 -10.32
N LEU A 100 -24.71 3.48 -10.30
CA LEU A 100 -23.90 3.07 -11.44
C LEU A 100 -24.78 2.70 -12.64
N ASP A 101 -25.91 2.03 -12.42
CA ASP A 101 -26.88 1.71 -13.48
C ASP A 101 -27.55 2.96 -14.05
N GLU A 102 -27.93 3.91 -13.20
CA GLU A 102 -28.51 5.19 -13.63
C GLU A 102 -27.56 6.00 -14.53
N LEU A 103 -26.25 5.86 -14.33
CA LEU A 103 -25.22 6.55 -15.10
C LEU A 103 -24.70 5.75 -16.31
N ASP A 104 -25.37 4.65 -16.69
CA ASP A 104 -24.91 3.73 -17.74
C ASP A 104 -23.51 3.13 -17.48
N LEU A 105 -23.10 3.06 -16.20
CA LEU A 105 -21.80 2.54 -15.73
C LEU A 105 -21.91 1.11 -15.16
N SER A 106 -22.91 0.35 -15.63
CA SER A 106 -23.21 -1.01 -15.15
C SER A 106 -22.04 -2.00 -15.32
N ASP A 107 -21.14 -1.73 -16.28
CA ASP A 107 -19.92 -2.51 -16.52
C ASP A 107 -19.03 -2.66 -15.28
N PHE A 108 -19.09 -1.72 -14.34
CA PHE A 108 -18.28 -1.78 -13.12
C PHE A 108 -18.79 -2.75 -12.05
N HIS A 109 -20.00 -3.31 -12.20
CA HIS A 109 -20.60 -4.22 -11.21
C HIS A 109 -21.23 -5.50 -11.77
N LYS A 110 -21.16 -5.74 -13.10
CA LYS A 110 -21.75 -6.91 -13.80
C LYS A 110 -21.59 -8.28 -13.12
N GLU A 111 -20.46 -8.53 -12.45
CA GLU A 111 -20.23 -9.78 -11.68
C GLU A 111 -19.96 -9.51 -10.19
N SER A 112 -19.26 -8.40 -9.89
CA SER A 112 -19.04 -7.87 -8.56
C SER A 112 -18.59 -6.41 -8.67
N ILE A 113 -18.85 -5.59 -7.65
CA ILE A 113 -18.34 -4.21 -7.65
C ILE A 113 -16.82 -4.24 -7.64
N THR A 114 -16.23 -3.76 -8.73
CA THR A 114 -14.78 -3.59 -8.83
C THR A 114 -14.41 -2.15 -8.50
N LEU A 115 -14.26 -1.84 -7.21
CA LEU A 115 -13.83 -0.50 -6.75
C LEU A 115 -12.53 -0.02 -7.41
N GLN A 116 -11.68 -0.94 -7.85
CA GLN A 116 -10.46 -0.63 -8.61
C GLN A 116 -10.78 0.00 -9.98
N SER A 117 -11.75 -0.54 -10.71
CA SER A 117 -12.19 -0.05 -12.01
C SER A 117 -12.88 1.31 -11.87
N ILE A 118 -13.71 1.47 -10.84
CA ILE A 118 -14.34 2.77 -10.50
C ILE A 118 -13.26 3.81 -10.17
N ASN A 119 -12.23 3.43 -9.41
CA ASN A 119 -11.10 4.34 -9.09
C ASN A 119 -10.30 4.74 -10.32
N ALA A 120 -10.12 3.82 -11.28
CA ALA A 120 -9.43 4.11 -12.53
C ALA A 120 -10.25 5.13 -13.35
N TRP A 121 -11.54 4.88 -13.52
CA TRP A 121 -12.44 5.80 -14.24
C TRP A 121 -12.50 7.18 -13.59
N LEU A 122 -12.62 7.25 -12.26
CA LEU A 122 -12.61 8.52 -11.53
C LEU A 122 -11.29 9.30 -11.69
N ARG A 123 -10.16 8.59 -11.83
CA ARG A 123 -8.87 9.22 -12.13
C ARG A 123 -8.88 9.82 -13.53
N GLU A 124 -9.36 9.08 -14.53
CA GLU A 124 -9.48 9.54 -15.92
C GLU A 124 -10.36 10.79 -16.02
N GLN A 125 -11.56 10.77 -15.44
CA GLN A 125 -12.46 11.94 -15.42
C GLN A 125 -11.78 13.16 -14.83
N HIS A 126 -11.05 12.98 -13.72
CA HIS A 126 -10.32 14.07 -13.11
C HIS A 126 -9.15 14.57 -13.99
N GLU A 127 -8.37 13.67 -14.60
CA GLU A 127 -7.25 14.04 -15.50
C GLU A 127 -7.73 14.82 -16.73
N GLU A 128 -8.91 14.49 -17.23
CA GLU A 128 -9.60 15.19 -18.32
C GLU A 128 -10.25 16.52 -17.89
N GLY A 129 -10.33 16.78 -16.58
CA GLY A 129 -10.98 17.97 -16.03
C GLY A 129 -12.51 17.90 -16.01
N ASN A 130 -13.08 16.70 -16.17
CA ASN A 130 -14.51 16.47 -16.09
C ASN A 130 -14.98 16.45 -14.64
N GLU A 131 -16.16 16.99 -14.40
CA GLU A 131 -16.81 16.89 -13.09
C GLU A 131 -17.34 15.48 -12.87
N ILE A 132 -17.20 14.98 -11.64
CA ILE A 132 -17.79 13.70 -11.27
C ILE A 132 -19.30 13.90 -11.11
N PRO A 133 -20.15 13.06 -11.73
CA PRO A 133 -21.60 13.19 -11.61
C PRO A 133 -22.07 13.24 -10.15
N GLU A 134 -22.96 14.19 -9.84
CA GLU A 134 -23.49 14.41 -8.50
C GLU A 134 -24.05 13.11 -7.86
N PRO A 135 -24.85 12.28 -8.57
CA PRO A 135 -25.34 11.02 -8.01
C PRO A 135 -24.22 10.11 -7.50
N LEU A 136 -23.10 10.05 -8.21
CA LEU A 136 -21.95 9.23 -7.82
C LEU A 136 -21.22 9.81 -6.60
N THR A 137 -21.10 11.14 -6.52
CA THR A 137 -20.55 11.82 -5.34
C THR A 137 -21.46 11.72 -4.12
N ALA A 138 -22.76 11.42 -4.28
CA ALA A 138 -23.67 11.20 -3.18
C ALA A 138 -23.38 9.88 -2.45
N VAL A 139 -23.00 8.84 -3.20
CA VAL A 139 -22.78 7.48 -2.68
C VAL A 139 -21.31 7.12 -2.45
N LEU A 140 -20.38 7.78 -3.13
CA LEU A 140 -18.93 7.60 -2.98
C LEU A 140 -18.27 8.84 -2.38
N ASN A 141 -17.31 8.62 -1.49
CA ASN A 141 -16.29 9.62 -1.17
C ASN A 141 -15.29 9.63 -2.32
N THR A 142 -15.22 10.72 -3.07
CA THR A 142 -14.32 10.89 -4.21
C THR A 142 -13.17 11.86 -3.92
N GLU A 143 -12.95 12.16 -2.64
CA GLU A 143 -11.92 13.11 -2.22
C GLU A 143 -10.53 12.68 -2.74
N PRO A 144 -9.79 13.60 -3.39
CA PRO A 144 -8.45 13.31 -3.83
C PRO A 144 -7.55 13.05 -2.62
N SER A 145 -6.95 11.87 -2.56
CA SER A 145 -5.80 11.64 -1.69
C SER A 145 -4.53 11.97 -2.47
N TYR A 146 -3.60 12.68 -1.84
CA TYR A 146 -2.29 12.93 -2.43
C TYR A 146 -1.26 12.07 -1.71
N ARG A 147 -0.40 11.41 -2.48
CA ARG A 147 0.74 10.63 -1.98
C ARG A 147 2.00 11.10 -2.65
N VAL A 148 3.16 10.86 -2.05
CA VAL A 148 4.43 11.18 -2.68
C VAL A 148 4.81 10.04 -3.62
N GLY A 149 5.02 10.37 -4.89
CA GLY A 149 5.62 9.47 -5.87
C GLY A 149 7.10 9.70 -5.99
N VAL A 150 7.86 8.63 -6.21
CA VAL A 150 9.27 8.70 -6.59
C VAL A 150 9.46 7.91 -7.88
N THR A 151 9.87 8.60 -8.95
CA THR A 151 10.18 7.98 -10.24
C THR A 151 11.64 8.19 -10.61
N LYS A 152 12.21 7.27 -11.39
CA LYS A 152 13.52 7.47 -12.01
C LYS A 152 13.38 8.58 -13.07
N SER A 153 14.25 9.58 -13.00
CA SER A 153 14.34 10.63 -14.01
C SER A 153 15.05 10.13 -15.26
#